data_AF-A0A8D0BHE3-F1
#
_entry.id   AF-A0A8D0BHE3-F1
#
_cell.length_a   1.000
_cell.length_b   1.000
_cell.length_c   1.000
_cell.angle_alpha   90.00
_cell.angle_beta   90.00
_cell.angle_gamma   90.00
#
_symmetry.space_group_name_H-M   'P 1'
#
loop_
_entity.id
_entity.type
_entity.pdbx_description
1 polymer ?
#
loop_
_entity_poly.entity_id
_entity_poly.type
_entity_poly.pdbx_seq_one_letter_code
_entity_poly.pdbx_strand_id
1 'polypeptide(L)'
;MEAFRREVDEGHPLIPGYTGYIPLRFYRIGTSFGNDSVWCVNAFRDATQKKTNQMDELRYTAATAPQLPPICSNEDVINVLDDYNYKHHPNVLVETKRSLLEPPIPGWTGFVPRSKVTEFGHGVRYHVMAENCYQDFKNSLDRDKRSPDTQETKYVGIKLLGLKYGASEYSFQPITSECCFAFVCIYNSSDYISVCKSVLPPSVNAP
;
A
#
# COMPACT_ATOMS: atom_id res chain seq x y z
N MET A 1 -3.39 -5.41 -35.63
CA MET A 1 -2.63 -4.37 -36.36
C MET A 1 -1.28 -4.26 -35.68
N GLU A 2 -0.20 -4.68 -36.33
CA GLU A 2 1.15 -4.32 -35.87
C GLU A 2 1.32 -2.80 -36.09
N ALA A 3 1.72 -2.09 -35.04
CA ALA A 3 2.04 -0.68 -35.17
C ALA A 3 3.31 -0.55 -36.02
N PHE A 4 3.21 0.15 -37.15
CA PHE A 4 4.37 0.47 -37.96
C PHE A 4 5.32 1.36 -37.14
N ARG A 5 6.40 0.78 -36.64
CA ARG A 5 7.44 1.50 -35.91
C ARG A 5 8.53 1.86 -36.91
N ARG A 6 8.58 3.13 -37.30
CA ARG A 6 9.68 3.64 -38.13
C ARG A 6 10.93 3.71 -37.27
N GLU A 7 11.99 3.02 -37.66
CA GLU A 7 13.30 3.17 -37.03
C GLU A 7 13.96 4.48 -37.45
N VAL A 8 14.70 5.08 -36.53
CA VAL A 8 15.51 6.27 -36.80
C VAL A 8 16.91 5.78 -37.13
N ASP A 9 17.36 6.03 -38.36
CA ASP A 9 18.67 5.63 -38.88
C ASP A 9 19.27 6.76 -39.74
N GLU A 10 20.45 6.55 -40.30
CA GLU A 10 21.14 7.56 -41.13
C GLU A 10 20.37 7.90 -42.42
N GLY A 11 19.59 6.95 -42.97
CA GLY A 11 18.75 7.17 -44.14
C GLY A 11 17.41 7.85 -43.82
N HIS A 12 16.98 7.78 -42.57
CA HIS A 12 15.70 8.26 -42.07
C HIS A 12 15.87 9.00 -40.73
N PRO A 13 16.60 10.13 -40.71
CA PRO A 13 16.75 10.93 -39.50
C PRO A 13 15.41 11.56 -39.08
N LEU A 14 15.32 12.00 -37.82
CA LEU A 14 14.15 12.75 -37.38
C LEU A 14 14.06 14.09 -38.12
N ILE A 15 12.83 14.46 -38.48
CA ILE A 15 12.54 15.69 -39.22
C ILE A 15 12.77 16.89 -38.29
N PRO A 16 13.45 17.96 -38.76
CA PRO A 16 13.52 19.23 -38.04
C PRO A 16 12.11 19.73 -37.68
N GLY A 17 11.86 19.98 -36.39
CA GLY A 17 10.53 20.33 -35.88
C GLY A 17 9.81 19.17 -35.17
N TYR A 18 10.40 17.98 -35.12
CA TYR A 18 9.96 16.94 -34.18
C TYR A 18 10.06 17.44 -32.73
N THR A 19 8.92 17.52 -32.05
CA THR A 19 8.80 18.01 -30.67
C THR A 19 8.76 16.90 -29.62
N GLY A 20 8.76 15.65 -30.05
CA GLY A 20 8.77 14.50 -29.14
C GLY A 20 10.10 14.32 -28.43
N TYR A 21 10.10 13.40 -27.47
CA TYR A 21 11.29 13.10 -26.67
C TYR A 21 12.39 12.43 -27.50
N ILE A 22 13.63 12.90 -27.36
CA ILE A 22 14.83 12.28 -27.94
C ILE A 22 15.78 11.97 -26.77
N PRO A 23 16.08 10.70 -26.50
CA PRO A 23 16.98 10.32 -25.40
C PRO A 23 18.37 10.91 -25.64
N LEU A 24 19.09 11.30 -24.58
CA LEU A 24 20.47 11.83 -24.66
C LEU A 24 20.68 13.14 -25.42
N ARG A 25 19.64 13.73 -26.04
CA ARG A 25 19.76 14.97 -26.84
C ARG A 25 20.33 16.15 -26.06
N PHE A 26 20.06 16.21 -24.76
CA PHE A 26 20.54 17.27 -23.87
C PHE A 26 22.06 17.26 -23.65
N TYR A 27 22.74 16.17 -23.99
CA TYR A 27 24.20 16.05 -23.88
C TYR A 27 24.95 16.36 -25.19
N ARG A 28 24.24 16.72 -26.26
CA ARG A 28 24.85 16.97 -27.58
C ARG A 28 24.46 18.33 -28.12
N ILE A 29 25.46 19.09 -28.57
CA ILE A 29 25.32 20.45 -29.11
C ILE A 29 26.36 20.61 -30.23
N GLY A 30 26.02 21.35 -31.29
CA GLY A 30 26.98 21.76 -32.32
C GLY A 30 26.86 21.05 -33.67
N THR A 31 25.86 20.20 -33.85
CA THR A 31 25.60 19.45 -35.10
C THR A 31 24.16 19.65 -35.59
N SER A 32 23.85 19.16 -36.79
CA SER A 32 22.49 19.28 -37.33
C SER A 32 21.50 18.43 -36.54
N PHE A 33 20.24 18.87 -36.46
CA PHE A 33 19.19 18.16 -35.72
C PHE A 33 19.05 16.69 -36.15
N GLY A 34 19.10 16.43 -37.47
CA GLY A 34 19.03 15.08 -38.01
C GLY A 34 20.17 14.20 -37.50
N ASN A 35 21.41 14.66 -37.65
CA ASN A 35 22.59 13.91 -37.20
C ASN A 35 22.63 13.70 -35.68
N ASP A 36 22.12 14.68 -34.91
CA ASP A 36 21.96 14.56 -33.46
C ASP A 36 20.95 13.51 -33.07
N SER A 37 19.78 13.53 -33.72
CA SER A 37 18.72 12.58 -33.42
C SER A 37 19.15 11.13 -33.67
N VAL A 38 19.79 10.86 -34.80
CA VAL A 38 20.27 9.52 -35.18
C VAL A 38 21.29 9.01 -34.17
N TRP A 39 22.30 9.83 -33.87
CA TRP A 39 23.33 9.46 -32.89
C TRP A 39 22.74 9.19 -31.51
N CYS A 40 21.85 10.07 -31.05
CA CYS A 40 21.22 9.98 -29.74
C CYS A 40 20.40 8.70 -29.57
N VAL A 41 19.57 8.37 -30.57
CA VAL A 41 18.74 7.17 -30.57
C VAL A 41 19.61 5.92 -30.64
N ASN A 42 20.63 5.90 -31.51
CA ASN A 42 21.54 4.77 -31.64
C ASN A 42 22.34 4.54 -30.37
N ALA A 43 22.95 5.58 -29.80
CA ALA A 43 23.72 5.47 -28.55
C ALA A 43 22.85 4.95 -27.39
N PHE A 44 21.60 5.41 -27.29
CA PHE A 44 20.65 4.91 -26.29
C PHE A 44 20.29 3.43 -26.53
N ARG A 45 20.01 3.06 -27.79
CA ARG A 45 19.72 1.67 -28.18
C ARG A 45 20.89 0.76 -27.86
N ASP A 46 22.11 1.15 -28.20
CA ASP A 46 23.32 0.37 -27.97
C ASP A 46 23.60 0.20 -26.48
N ALA A 47 23.44 1.26 -25.69
CA ALA A 47 23.59 1.20 -24.24
C ALA A 47 22.54 0.26 -23.60
N THR A 48 21.30 0.32 -24.08
CA THR A 48 20.22 -0.56 -23.63
C THR A 48 20.51 -2.02 -23.99
N GLN A 49 20.88 -2.27 -25.26
CA GLN A 49 21.20 -3.61 -25.74
C GLN A 49 22.39 -4.21 -25.01
N LYS A 50 23.45 -3.43 -24.76
CA LYS A 50 24.60 -3.86 -23.97
C LYS A 50 24.19 -4.29 -22.57
N LYS A 51 23.33 -3.51 -21.90
CA LYS A 51 22.83 -3.86 -20.56
C LYS A 51 21.99 -5.14 -20.58
N THR A 52 21.16 -5.32 -21.59
CA THR A 52 20.40 -6.56 -21.80
C THR A 52 21.33 -7.75 -21.99
N ASN A 53 22.30 -7.65 -22.91
CA ASN A 53 23.27 -8.72 -23.17
C ASN A 53 24.06 -9.09 -21.91
N GLN A 54 24.53 -8.10 -21.14
CA GLN A 54 25.21 -8.34 -19.86
C GLN A 54 24.33 -9.09 -18.87
N MET A 55 23.05 -8.74 -18.80
CA MET A 55 22.11 -9.43 -17.91
C MET A 55 21.87 -10.88 -18.37
N ASP A 56 21.77 -11.11 -19.68
CA ASP A 56 21.56 -12.44 -20.24
C ASP A 56 22.81 -13.33 -20.11
N GLU A 57 24.01 -12.76 -20.27
CA GLU A 57 25.28 -13.41 -19.95
C GLU A 57 25.32 -13.84 -18.48
N LEU A 58 24.98 -12.93 -17.55
CA LEU A 58 24.94 -13.24 -16.12
C LEU A 58 23.92 -14.35 -15.80
N ARG A 59 22.74 -14.31 -16.41
CA ARG A 59 21.72 -15.36 -16.26
C ARG A 59 22.22 -16.70 -16.79
N TYR A 60 22.88 -16.70 -17.94
CA TYR A 60 23.46 -17.90 -18.53
C TYR A 60 24.55 -18.49 -17.63
N THR A 61 25.47 -17.66 -17.12
CA THR A 61 26.52 -18.10 -16.20
C THR A 61 25.92 -18.65 -14.89
N ALA A 62 24.94 -17.96 -14.30
CA ALA A 62 24.28 -18.41 -13.08
C ALA A 62 23.53 -19.73 -13.27
N ALA A 63 22.91 -19.95 -14.44
CA ALA A 63 22.18 -21.17 -14.76
C ALA A 63 23.12 -22.36 -15.09
N THR A 64 24.30 -22.09 -15.66
CA THR A 64 25.28 -23.11 -16.05
C THR A 64 26.24 -23.48 -14.92
N ALA A 65 26.38 -22.61 -13.91
CA ALA A 65 27.21 -22.88 -12.74
C ALA A 65 26.74 -24.15 -12.01
N PRO A 66 27.67 -25.01 -11.55
CA PRO A 66 27.31 -26.21 -10.81
C PRO A 66 26.60 -25.82 -9.51
N GLN A 67 25.50 -26.51 -9.18
CA GLN A 67 24.79 -26.27 -7.93
C GLN A 67 25.68 -26.71 -6.77
N LEU A 68 25.98 -25.78 -5.88
CA LEU A 68 26.73 -26.05 -4.66
C LEU A 68 25.80 -26.67 -3.61
N PRO A 69 26.31 -27.61 -2.80
CA PRO A 69 25.55 -28.07 -1.65
C PRO A 69 25.31 -26.90 -0.69
N PRO A 70 24.11 -26.79 -0.10
CA PRO A 70 23.83 -25.76 0.90
C PRO A 70 24.73 -25.98 2.13
N ILE A 71 25.34 -24.89 2.61
CA ILE A 71 26.25 -24.91 3.78
C ILE A 71 25.47 -25.09 5.09
N CYS A 72 24.26 -24.53 5.17
CA CYS A 72 23.36 -24.61 6.33
C CYS A 72 21.91 -24.76 5.85
N SER A 73 21.01 -25.14 6.77
CA SER A 73 19.59 -25.27 6.45
C SER A 73 18.97 -23.90 6.20
N ASN A 74 17.87 -23.85 5.42
CA ASN A 74 17.19 -22.58 5.17
C ASN A 74 16.63 -21.99 6.47
N GLU A 75 16.20 -22.86 7.40
CA GLU A 75 15.70 -22.49 8.72
C GLU A 75 16.78 -21.78 9.54
N ASP A 76 18.03 -22.26 9.52
CA ASP A 76 19.14 -21.61 10.22
C ASP A 76 19.44 -20.22 9.65
N VAL A 77 19.39 -20.06 8.33
CA VAL A 77 19.59 -18.76 7.66
C VAL A 77 18.48 -17.78 8.06
N ILE A 78 17.23 -18.22 8.04
CA ILE A 78 16.08 -17.40 8.44
C ILE A 78 16.21 -16.99 9.91
N ASN A 79 16.53 -17.93 10.79
CA ASN A 79 16.72 -17.66 12.22
C ASN A 79 17.84 -16.62 12.46
N VAL A 80 18.95 -16.70 11.72
CA VAL A 80 20.05 -15.74 11.81
C VAL A 80 19.64 -14.37 11.26
N LEU A 81 18.89 -14.33 10.15
CA LEU A 81 18.34 -13.07 9.62
C LEU A 81 17.37 -12.42 10.60
N ASP A 82 16.50 -13.21 11.22
CA ASP A 82 15.53 -12.75 12.21
C ASP A 82 16.23 -12.25 13.48
N ASP A 83 17.26 -12.96 13.96
CA ASP A 83 18.08 -12.53 15.10
C ASP A 83 18.85 -11.23 14.78
N TYR A 84 19.42 -11.12 13.58
CA TYR A 84 20.08 -9.90 13.12
C TYR A 84 19.11 -8.72 13.02
N ASN A 85 17.95 -8.95 12.39
CA ASN A 85 16.89 -7.94 12.31
C ASN A 85 16.42 -7.55 13.71
N TYR A 86 16.20 -8.50 14.62
CA TYR A 86 15.79 -8.19 15.98
C TYR A 86 16.81 -7.31 16.72
N LYS A 87 18.11 -7.61 16.57
CA LYS A 87 19.19 -6.88 17.26
C LYS A 87 19.52 -5.52 16.63
N HIS A 88 19.37 -5.39 15.32
CA HIS A 88 19.89 -4.24 14.56
C HIS A 88 18.82 -3.46 13.80
N HIS A 89 17.55 -3.86 13.81
CA HIS A 89 16.52 -3.10 13.09
C HIS A 89 16.31 -1.74 13.78
N PRO A 90 16.50 -0.62 13.06
CA PRO A 90 16.37 0.73 13.63
C PRO A 90 14.94 1.05 14.09
N ASN A 91 13.98 0.21 13.70
CA ASN A 91 12.61 0.24 14.18
C ASN A 91 12.27 -1.09 14.86
N VAL A 92 12.88 -1.40 16.01
CA VAL A 92 12.10 -2.04 17.08
C VAL A 92 10.78 -1.29 17.10
N LEU A 93 9.64 -1.98 16.99
CA LEU A 93 8.33 -1.38 16.98
C LEU A 93 8.14 -0.56 18.26
N VAL A 94 8.68 0.66 18.27
CA VAL A 94 8.29 1.75 19.15
C VAL A 94 6.80 1.80 18.93
N GLU A 95 6.03 1.48 19.98
CA GLU A 95 4.58 1.31 19.94
C GLU A 95 3.99 2.28 18.92
N THR A 96 3.74 1.80 17.69
CA THR A 96 3.36 2.70 16.58
C THR A 96 1.88 3.02 16.68
N LYS A 97 1.33 2.97 17.90
CA LYS A 97 0.04 3.50 18.25
C LYS A 97 0.24 4.99 18.36
N ARG A 98 -0.15 5.69 17.31
CA ARG A 98 -0.30 7.15 17.37
C ARG A 98 -1.13 7.50 18.60
N SER A 99 -0.71 8.54 19.30
CA SER A 99 -1.43 8.95 20.50
C SER A 99 -2.88 9.29 20.12
N LEU A 100 -3.84 9.02 21.01
CA LEU A 100 -5.25 9.34 20.76
C LEU A 100 -5.51 10.83 20.45
N LEU A 101 -4.56 11.70 20.81
CA LEU A 101 -4.65 13.14 20.59
C LEU A 101 -3.94 13.60 19.31
N GLU A 102 -3.14 12.72 18.68
CA GLU A 102 -2.45 13.06 17.45
C GLU A 102 -3.47 13.15 16.30
N PRO A 103 -3.53 14.29 15.59
CA PRO A 103 -4.46 14.45 14.49
C PRO A 103 -4.13 13.48 13.34
N PRO A 104 -5.14 13.01 12.58
CA PRO A 104 -4.93 12.06 11.50
C PRO A 104 -4.18 12.70 10.32
N ILE A 105 -3.58 11.86 9.48
CA ILE A 105 -2.82 12.31 8.29
C ILE A 105 -3.74 13.17 7.40
N PRO A 106 -3.24 14.27 6.83
CA PRO A 106 -3.97 15.04 5.83
C PRO A 106 -4.54 14.15 4.71
N GLY A 107 -5.83 14.30 4.42
CA GLY A 107 -6.54 13.46 3.46
C GLY A 107 -7.25 12.24 4.06
N TRP A 108 -7.10 11.99 5.37
CA TRP A 108 -7.95 11.03 6.07
C TRP A 108 -9.40 11.52 6.11
N THR A 109 -10.34 10.67 5.67
CA THR A 109 -11.77 10.99 5.53
C THR A 109 -12.64 10.25 6.57
N GLY A 110 -12.02 9.61 7.55
CA GLY A 110 -12.72 8.89 8.61
C GLY A 110 -13.40 9.81 9.63
N PHE A 111 -14.02 9.20 10.63
CA PHE A 111 -14.80 9.91 11.63
C PHE A 111 -13.92 10.64 12.67
N VAL A 112 -14.07 11.97 12.76
CA VAL A 112 -13.51 12.78 13.85
C VAL A 112 -14.66 13.14 14.81
N PRO A 113 -14.62 12.70 16.08
CA PRO A 113 -15.66 12.99 17.06
C PRO A 113 -15.94 14.49 17.15
N ARG A 114 -17.22 14.87 17.08
CA ARG A 114 -17.72 16.25 17.24
C ARG A 114 -17.20 17.31 16.27
N SER A 115 -16.48 16.91 15.23
CA SER A 115 -15.98 17.78 14.14
C SER A 115 -17.06 18.64 13.45
N LYS A 116 -18.30 18.14 13.37
CA LYS A 116 -19.43 18.85 12.72
C LYS A 116 -20.38 19.56 13.68
N VAL A 117 -20.37 19.18 14.96
CA VAL A 117 -21.42 19.55 15.94
C VAL A 117 -20.97 20.70 16.83
N THR A 118 -19.68 21.01 16.85
CA THR A 118 -19.08 21.99 17.76
C THR A 118 -18.35 23.09 17.00
N GLU A 119 -18.20 24.24 17.65
CA GLU A 119 -17.47 25.42 17.13
C GLU A 119 -16.02 25.11 16.74
N PHE A 120 -15.44 24.02 17.24
CA PHE A 120 -14.10 23.55 16.90
C PHE A 120 -13.91 23.23 15.40
N GLY A 121 -15.00 22.97 14.67
CA GLY A 121 -14.97 22.70 13.23
C GLY A 121 -14.90 23.93 12.33
N HIS A 122 -15.05 25.14 12.87
CA HIS A 122 -15.30 26.33 12.08
C HIS A 122 -14.00 27.09 11.74
N GLY A 123 -13.72 27.27 10.45
CA GLY A 123 -12.69 28.21 9.96
C GLY A 123 -11.23 27.82 10.21
N VAL A 124 -10.95 26.59 10.65
CA VAL A 124 -9.59 26.12 10.99
C VAL A 124 -9.10 25.01 10.06
N ARG A 125 -7.78 24.82 10.02
CA ARG A 125 -7.15 23.72 9.28
C ARG A 125 -7.53 22.38 9.91
N TYR A 126 -7.61 21.35 9.08
CA TYR A 126 -8.03 20.00 9.46
C TYR A 126 -7.26 19.42 10.67
N HIS A 127 -5.94 19.62 10.72
CA HIS A 127 -5.11 19.13 11.83
C HIS A 127 -5.46 19.81 13.17
N VAL A 128 -5.69 21.13 13.16
CA VAL A 128 -6.08 21.90 14.36
C VAL A 128 -7.47 21.50 14.84
N MET A 129 -8.41 21.35 13.89
CA MET A 129 -9.76 20.88 14.18
C MET A 129 -9.74 19.51 14.85
N ALA A 130 -9.01 18.56 14.28
CA ALA A 130 -8.97 17.19 14.79
C ALA A 130 -8.34 17.10 16.18
N GLU A 131 -7.25 17.84 16.44
CA GLU A 131 -6.62 17.92 17.76
C GLU A 131 -7.59 18.45 18.83
N ASN A 132 -8.24 19.59 18.57
CA ASN A 132 -9.21 20.19 19.50
C ASN A 132 -10.39 19.24 19.77
N CYS A 133 -10.88 18.57 18.72
CA CYS A 133 -11.96 17.60 18.82
C CYS A 133 -11.58 16.40 19.70
N TYR A 134 -10.38 15.85 19.53
CA TYR A 134 -9.91 14.72 20.35
C TYR A 134 -9.67 15.12 21.80
N GLN A 135 -9.10 16.30 22.05
CA GLN A 135 -8.90 16.81 23.40
C GLN A 135 -10.23 16.95 24.14
N ASP A 136 -11.23 17.56 23.51
CA ASP A 136 -12.49 17.80 24.19
C ASP A 136 -13.38 16.53 24.27
N PHE A 137 -13.21 15.58 23.34
CA PHE A 137 -13.77 14.22 23.51
C PHE A 137 -13.14 13.50 24.71
N LYS A 138 -11.81 13.57 24.86
CA LYS A 138 -11.10 13.01 26.03
C LYS A 138 -11.56 13.66 27.33
N ASN A 139 -11.70 14.98 27.36
CA ASN A 139 -12.21 15.71 28.53
C ASN A 139 -13.62 15.27 28.91
N SER A 140 -14.47 14.98 27.91
CA SER A 140 -15.83 14.48 28.13
C SER A 140 -15.80 13.08 28.79
N LEU A 141 -15.02 12.16 28.21
CA LEU A 141 -14.83 10.82 28.78
C LEU A 141 -14.27 10.85 30.21
N ASP A 142 -13.35 11.77 30.49
CA ASP A 142 -12.74 11.89 31.81
C ASP A 142 -13.66 12.58 32.83
N ARG A 143 -14.68 13.33 32.41
CA ARG A 143 -15.75 13.85 33.28
C ARG A 143 -16.73 12.74 33.66
N ASP A 144 -17.14 11.93 32.69
CA ASP A 144 -18.07 10.82 32.90
C ASP A 144 -17.50 9.76 33.88
N LYS A 145 -16.19 9.54 33.86
CA LYS A 145 -15.51 8.65 34.81
C LYS A 145 -15.47 9.17 36.25
N ARG A 146 -15.64 10.47 36.47
CA ARG A 146 -15.47 11.14 37.77
C ARG A 146 -16.77 11.34 38.54
N SER A 147 -17.94 11.21 37.92
CA SER A 147 -19.23 11.22 38.61
C SER A 147 -19.54 9.82 39.18
N PRO A 148 -19.60 9.63 40.51
CA PRO A 148 -20.03 8.36 41.11
C PRO A 148 -21.55 8.16 41.06
N ASP A 149 -22.31 9.08 40.46
CA ASP A 149 -23.76 9.11 40.47
C ASP A 149 -24.32 9.29 39.05
N THR A 150 -24.31 8.23 38.26
CA THR A 150 -25.26 8.07 37.15
C THR A 150 -25.52 6.59 36.99
N GLN A 151 -26.61 6.16 37.62
CA GLN A 151 -27.28 4.91 37.30
C GLN A 151 -27.57 4.83 35.80
N GLU A 152 -27.43 3.62 35.27
CA GLU A 152 -27.93 3.14 33.99
C GLU A 152 -28.97 4.04 33.28
N THR A 153 -28.52 4.91 32.39
CA THR A 153 -29.32 5.30 31.22
C THR A 153 -28.57 4.94 29.95
N LYS A 154 -28.77 3.68 29.55
CA LYS A 154 -28.93 3.19 28.18
C LYS A 154 -28.14 3.95 27.10
N TYR A 155 -26.85 3.66 26.99
CA TYR A 155 -26.36 3.19 25.71
C TYR A 155 -26.57 1.68 25.72
N VAL A 156 -27.32 1.15 24.76
CA VAL A 156 -27.33 -0.28 24.47
C VAL A 156 -25.89 -0.62 24.11
N GLY A 157 -25.15 -1.13 25.11
CA GLY A 157 -23.80 -1.59 24.94
C GLY A 157 -23.81 -2.65 23.84
N ILE A 158 -22.98 -2.46 22.82
CA ILE A 158 -22.47 -3.60 22.07
C ILE A 158 -21.66 -4.39 23.09
N LYS A 159 -22.34 -5.34 23.72
CA LYS A 159 -21.74 -6.33 24.60
C LYS A 159 -20.86 -7.18 23.69
N LEU A 160 -19.56 -6.93 23.69
CA LEU A 160 -18.56 -7.90 23.23
C LEU A 160 -18.60 -9.08 24.21
N LEU A 161 -19.65 -9.89 24.08
CA LEU A 161 -19.70 -11.23 24.62
C LEU A 161 -18.63 -12.00 23.86
N GLY A 162 -17.56 -12.36 24.55
CA GLY A 162 -16.66 -13.40 24.11
C GLY A 162 -17.47 -14.67 23.89
N LEU A 163 -17.78 -14.97 22.63
CA LEU A 163 -18.28 -16.28 22.23
C LEU A 163 -17.08 -17.23 22.24
N LYS A 164 -17.00 -18.00 23.33
CA LYS A 164 -16.42 -19.34 23.25
C LYS A 164 -17.26 -20.17 22.27
N TYR A 165 -16.56 -20.88 21.41
CA TYR A 165 -17.01 -21.84 20.41
C TYR A 165 -18.26 -22.65 20.77
N GLY A 166 -19.14 -22.82 19.78
CA GLY A 166 -20.21 -23.81 19.78
C GLY A 166 -20.94 -23.79 18.45
N ALA A 167 -20.80 -24.86 17.67
CA ALA A 167 -21.45 -25.07 16.39
C ALA A 167 -22.98 -25.14 16.53
N SER A 168 -23.71 -24.44 15.66
CA SER A 168 -25.00 -24.89 15.11
C SER A 168 -25.49 -23.92 14.04
N GLU A 169 -25.80 -24.46 12.86
CA GLU A 169 -26.55 -23.81 11.78
C GLU A 169 -27.81 -23.12 12.30
N TYR A 170 -28.15 -21.89 11.87
CA TYR A 170 -29.55 -21.47 11.75
C TYR A 170 -29.72 -20.31 10.74
N SER A 171 -30.88 -20.34 10.10
CA SER A 171 -31.29 -19.72 8.85
C SER A 171 -31.66 -18.23 8.94
N PHE A 172 -31.49 -17.53 7.81
CA PHE A 172 -31.78 -16.11 7.61
C PHE A 172 -33.24 -15.90 7.18
N GLN A 173 -33.96 -15.00 7.84
CA GLN A 173 -35.21 -14.40 7.34
C GLN A 173 -35.09 -12.87 7.42
N PRO A 174 -35.46 -12.11 6.38
CA PRO A 174 -35.29 -10.66 6.36
C PRO A 174 -36.49 -10.00 7.06
N ILE A 175 -36.21 -9.04 7.95
CA ILE A 175 -37.24 -8.11 8.45
C ILE A 175 -36.94 -6.75 7.83
N THR A 176 -37.92 -6.28 7.06
CA THR A 176 -37.99 -4.98 6.41
C THR A 176 -38.15 -3.86 7.44
N SER A 177 -37.22 -2.91 7.49
CA SER A 177 -37.48 -1.47 7.47
C SER A 177 -36.20 -0.69 7.77
N GLU A 178 -36.17 0.53 7.23
CA GLU A 178 -35.04 1.43 7.10
C GLU A 178 -34.25 1.68 8.40
N CYS A 179 -33.05 1.12 8.49
CA CYS A 179 -31.95 1.62 9.31
C CYS A 179 -30.63 1.12 8.70
N CYS A 180 -29.95 1.98 7.95
CA CYS A 180 -28.61 1.72 7.43
C CYS A 180 -27.61 1.61 8.61
N PHE A 181 -27.36 0.40 9.09
CA PHE A 181 -26.22 0.13 9.98
C PHE A 181 -24.96 -0.04 9.14
N ALA A 182 -24.05 0.94 9.26
CA ALA A 182 -22.68 0.79 8.79
C ALA A 182 -21.91 -0.11 9.78
N PHE A 183 -21.46 -1.27 9.30
CA PHE A 183 -20.55 -2.13 10.05
C PHE A 183 -19.14 -1.52 10.07
N VAL A 184 -18.60 -1.26 11.25
CA VAL A 184 -17.18 -0.95 11.45
C VAL A 184 -16.47 -2.27 11.74
N CYS A 185 -15.77 -2.82 10.75
CA CYS A 185 -14.82 -3.92 10.98
C CYS A 185 -13.54 -3.35 11.61
N ILE A 186 -13.37 -3.53 12.92
CA ILE A 186 -12.07 -3.37 13.58
C ILE A 186 -11.38 -4.73 13.52
N TYR A 187 -10.44 -4.89 12.59
CA TYR A 187 -9.54 -6.04 12.60
C TYR A 187 -8.54 -5.87 13.76
N ASN A 188 -8.70 -6.69 14.79
CA ASN A 188 -7.63 -7.08 15.69
C ASN A 188 -7.28 -8.52 15.34
N SER A 189 -6.13 -8.76 14.72
CA SER A 189 -5.36 -9.99 14.94
C SER A 189 -4.01 -9.89 14.26
N SER A 190 -2.95 -9.94 15.08
CA SER A 190 -1.74 -10.67 14.72
C SER A 190 -2.11 -12.12 14.36
N ASP A 191 -1.32 -12.74 13.50
CA ASP A 191 -1.41 -14.12 13.04
C ASP A 191 -2.48 -14.39 11.98
N TYR A 192 -2.05 -14.37 10.71
CA TYR A 192 -2.27 -15.39 9.67
C TYR A 192 -1.88 -14.80 8.30
N ILE A 193 -0.73 -15.23 7.78
CA ILE A 193 -0.44 -15.10 6.34
C ILE A 193 -1.31 -16.17 5.65
N SER A 194 -2.46 -15.75 5.14
CA SER A 194 -3.23 -16.54 4.19
C SER A 194 -2.57 -16.42 2.82
N VAL A 195 -1.86 -17.47 2.41
CA VAL A 195 -1.44 -17.67 1.03
C VAL A 195 -2.70 -17.91 0.20
N CYS A 196 -3.17 -16.90 -0.52
CA CYS A 196 -4.22 -17.08 -1.52
C CYS A 196 -3.66 -17.88 -2.71
N LYS A 197 -3.86 -19.20 -2.70
CA LYS A 197 -3.91 -19.99 -3.94
C LYS A 197 -5.23 -19.65 -4.65
N SER A 198 -5.14 -19.03 -5.82
CA SER A 198 -6.28 -18.88 -6.71
C SER A 198 -6.70 -20.25 -7.25
N VAL A 199 -7.79 -20.81 -6.72
CA VAL A 199 -8.49 -21.94 -7.32
C VAL A 199 -9.59 -21.36 -8.20
N LEU A 200 -9.47 -21.56 -9.51
CA LEU A 200 -10.52 -21.23 -10.49
C LEU A 200 -11.80 -22.04 -10.17
N PRO A 201 -13.00 -21.45 -10.25
CA PRO A 201 -14.24 -22.20 -10.08
C PRO A 201 -14.49 -23.14 -11.29
N PRO A 202 -15.07 -24.33 -11.06
CA PRO A 202 -15.46 -25.22 -12.15
C PRO A 202 -16.60 -24.63 -12.98
N SER A 203 -16.45 -24.74 -14.30
CA SER A 203 -17.46 -24.49 -15.34
C SER A 203 -18.76 -25.24 -15.04
N VAL A 204 -19.83 -24.50 -14.75
CA VAL A 204 -21.19 -25.05 -14.66
C VAL A 204 -21.73 -25.20 -16.08
N ASN A 205 -21.87 -26.45 -16.52
CA ASN A 205 -22.68 -26.80 -17.68
C ASN A 205 -24.16 -26.55 -17.34
N ALA A 206 -24.84 -25.77 -18.17
CA ALA A 206 -26.30 -25.69 -18.18
C ALA A 206 -26.84 -26.53 -19.36
N PRO A 207 -28.05 -27.11 -19.24
CA PRO A 207 -28.63 -28.09 -20.16
C PRO A 207 -28.97 -27.52 -21.55
#